data_AF-A0A2V9NUX8-F1
#
_entry.id   AF-A0A2V9NUX8-F1
#
_cell.length_a   1.000
_cell.length_b   1.000
_cell.length_c   1.000
_cell.angle_alpha   90.00
_cell.angle_beta   90.00
_cell.angle_gamma   90.00
#
_symmetry.space_group_name_H-M   'P 1'
#
loop_
_entity.id
_entity.type
_entity.pdbx_description
1 polymer ?
#
loop_
_entity_poly.entity_id
_entity_poly.type
_entity_poly.pdbx_seq_one_letter_code
_entity_poly.pdbx_strand_id
1 'polypeptide(L)'
;MESYSLLLLLFLPLAVVGSDPEPTNPITLAKLRKIDDVSSSKVETLEQAKEYVARVIHICGLDSSWRATADVRSRFETGELAAARITTRLVSDDSIASAFGLLSQELRIPTPPQITAQDVGEYRLALSWVFPHLMKSAEKQGLRPVAAGVLLHLLVFNGGHFPGGVKTLARRGPNTSRVQPDTSTAQLLPAKATAIEFEYQRAYSSYFRERSPAEIDSLIGRVLDFLKF
;
A
#
# COMPACT_ATOMS: atom_id res chain seq x y z
N MET A 1 -20.69 -7.35 17.74
CA MET A 1 -19.79 -6.29 17.25
C MET A 1 -19.18 -6.78 15.97
N GLU A 2 -19.57 -6.17 14.85
CA GLU A 2 -19.30 -6.66 13.50
C GLU A 2 -18.01 -6.03 12.97
N SER A 3 -17.07 -6.88 12.54
CA SER A 3 -15.72 -6.48 12.11
C SER A 3 -15.69 -6.22 10.60
N TYR A 4 -15.21 -5.04 10.21
CA TYR A 4 -15.27 -4.48 8.86
C TYR A 4 -14.14 -4.99 7.93
N SER A 5 -14.44 -5.07 6.63
CA SER A 5 -13.72 -5.81 5.58
C SER A 5 -12.37 -5.23 5.14
N LEU A 6 -11.46 -6.14 4.78
CA LEU A 6 -10.03 -5.96 5.08
C LEU A 6 -9.09 -5.47 3.98
N LEU A 7 -9.56 -5.04 2.81
CA LEU A 7 -8.60 -4.63 1.77
C LEU A 7 -8.00 -3.24 2.02
N LEU A 8 -8.80 -2.37 2.62
CA LEU A 8 -8.35 -1.11 3.23
C LEU A 8 -7.47 -1.39 4.47
N LEU A 9 -7.69 -2.51 5.13
CA LEU A 9 -7.00 -2.95 6.33
C LEU A 9 -5.84 -3.92 6.09
N LEU A 10 -5.52 -4.29 4.83
CA LEU A 10 -4.22 -4.90 4.52
C LEU A 10 -3.11 -4.05 5.12
N PHE A 11 -3.40 -2.75 5.22
CA PHE A 11 -2.43 -1.75 5.46
C PHE A 11 -2.89 -0.55 6.29
N LEU A 12 -4.17 -0.31 6.66
CA LEU A 12 -4.54 0.90 7.46
C LEU A 12 -4.57 0.71 9.01
N PRO A 13 -4.14 1.72 9.80
CA PRO A 13 -4.22 1.69 11.25
C PRO A 13 -5.64 1.40 11.70
N LEU A 14 -5.88 0.22 12.26
CA LEU A 14 -7.01 0.08 13.18
C LEU A 14 -6.59 0.77 14.47
N ALA A 15 -7.02 2.03 14.62
CA ALA A 15 -7.17 2.60 15.94
C ALA A 15 -8.11 1.66 16.71
N VAL A 16 -7.55 0.93 17.66
CA VAL A 16 -8.32 0.14 18.61
C VAL A 16 -9.29 1.08 19.30
N VAL A 17 -10.57 0.80 19.16
CA VAL A 17 -11.65 1.55 19.80
C VAL A 17 -11.49 1.41 21.31
N GLY A 18 -11.15 2.50 22.02
CA GLY A 18 -11.31 2.58 23.48
C GLY A 18 -10.29 3.39 24.27
N SER A 19 -9.19 3.87 23.70
CA SER A 19 -8.21 4.73 24.39
C SER A 19 -7.49 5.62 23.38
N ASP A 20 -6.94 6.74 23.84
CA ASP A 20 -6.38 7.84 23.05
C ASP A 20 -5.76 7.46 21.69
N PRO A 21 -5.97 8.27 20.63
CA PRO A 21 -5.55 7.93 19.27
C PRO A 21 -4.04 8.14 19.13
N GLU A 22 -3.22 7.16 19.53
CA GLU A 22 -1.91 7.03 18.91
C GLU A 22 -2.10 6.47 17.50
N PRO A 23 -1.64 7.19 16.46
CA PRO A 23 -1.72 6.71 15.09
C PRO A 23 -0.72 5.57 14.89
N THR A 24 -1.13 4.34 15.18
CA THR A 24 -0.30 3.16 14.94
C THR A 24 -0.26 2.88 13.44
N ASN A 25 0.77 3.35 12.73
CA ASN A 25 1.06 2.89 11.37
C ASN A 25 1.15 1.34 11.39
N PRO A 26 0.18 0.61 10.81
CA PRO A 26 0.15 -0.84 10.93
C PRO A 26 1.19 -1.47 10.01
N ILE A 27 1.72 -0.73 9.03
CA ILE A 27 2.92 -1.10 8.31
C ILE A 27 4.11 -0.33 8.90
N THR A 28 4.74 -0.94 9.90
CA THR A 28 6.04 -0.45 10.38
C THR A 28 7.16 -0.80 9.39
N LEU A 29 8.29 -0.11 9.51
CA LEU A 29 9.52 -0.46 8.77
C LEU A 29 9.89 -1.94 8.92
N ALA A 30 9.72 -2.50 10.12
CA ALA A 30 9.99 -3.91 10.39
C ALA A 30 9.06 -4.85 9.60
N LYS A 31 7.78 -4.47 9.43
CA LYS A 31 6.85 -5.23 8.59
C LYS A 31 7.19 -5.09 7.11
N LEU A 32 7.53 -3.88 6.62
CA LEU A 32 7.97 -3.71 5.23
C LEU A 32 9.17 -4.57 4.88
N ARG A 33 10.17 -4.66 5.76
CA ARG A 33 11.33 -5.54 5.57
C ARG A 33 10.91 -7.01 5.44
N LYS A 34 10.04 -7.48 6.34
CA LYS A 34 9.51 -8.85 6.25
C LYS A 34 8.71 -9.09 4.96
N ILE A 35 7.92 -8.12 4.52
CA ILE A 35 7.16 -8.20 3.27
C ILE A 35 8.14 -8.27 2.09
N ASP A 36 9.15 -7.39 2.04
CA ASP A 36 10.19 -7.40 1.01
C ASP A 36 10.93 -8.75 0.93
N ASP A 37 11.31 -9.31 2.09
CA ASP A 37 11.95 -10.62 2.18
C ASP A 37 11.08 -11.72 1.54
N VAL A 38 9.78 -11.75 1.83
CA VAL A 38 8.88 -12.75 1.22
C VAL A 38 8.54 -12.46 -0.23
N SER A 39 8.61 -11.19 -0.66
CA SER A 39 8.44 -10.79 -2.06
C SER A 39 9.61 -11.21 -2.96
N SER A 40 10.75 -11.61 -2.39
CA SER A 40 11.91 -12.15 -3.13
C SER A 40 11.61 -13.51 -3.79
N SER A 41 10.65 -14.27 -3.25
CA SER A 41 10.21 -15.56 -3.76
C SER A 41 9.53 -15.42 -5.12
N LYS A 42 9.76 -16.41 -6.00
CA LYS A 42 9.06 -16.51 -7.28
C LYS A 42 7.61 -16.98 -7.05
N VAL A 43 6.70 -16.43 -7.86
CA VAL A 43 5.31 -16.86 -7.95
C VAL A 43 5.10 -17.44 -9.34
N GLU A 44 5.10 -18.76 -9.43
CA GLU A 44 4.94 -19.52 -10.67
C GLU A 44 3.61 -20.28 -10.72
N THR A 45 3.02 -20.61 -9.57
CA THR A 45 1.72 -21.30 -9.45
C THR A 45 0.72 -20.53 -8.60
N LEU A 46 -0.56 -20.93 -8.67
CA LEU A 46 -1.61 -20.32 -7.85
C LEU A 46 -1.42 -20.64 -6.36
N GLU A 47 -0.92 -21.83 -6.03
CA GLU A 47 -0.60 -22.25 -4.66
C GLU A 47 0.49 -21.35 -4.06
N GLN A 48 1.52 -21.03 -4.84
CA GLN A 48 2.57 -20.09 -4.41
C GLN A 48 2.03 -18.67 -4.24
N ALA A 49 1.11 -18.23 -5.11
CA ALA A 49 0.46 -16.92 -4.96
C ALA A 49 -0.42 -16.86 -3.70
N LYS A 50 -1.19 -17.93 -3.43
CA LYS A 50 -1.97 -18.13 -2.20
C LYS A 50 -1.11 -18.06 -0.95
N GLU A 51 0.01 -18.77 -0.95
CA GLU A 51 0.96 -18.78 0.16
C GLU A 51 1.57 -17.38 0.36
N TYR A 52 2.01 -16.74 -0.72
CA TYR A 52 2.56 -15.39 -0.66
C TYR A 52 1.57 -14.39 -0.06
N VAL A 53 0.34 -14.34 -0.58
CA VAL A 53 -0.71 -13.44 -0.08
C VAL A 53 -1.03 -13.75 1.40
N ALA A 54 -1.13 -15.02 1.78
CA ALA A 54 -1.35 -15.42 3.17
C ALA A 54 -0.22 -14.98 4.10
N ARG A 55 1.04 -15.11 3.68
CA ARG A 55 2.20 -14.66 4.47
C ARG A 55 2.21 -13.15 4.66
N VAL A 56 1.84 -12.38 3.63
CA VAL A 56 1.73 -10.91 3.76
C VAL A 56 0.61 -10.52 4.72
N ILE A 57 -0.56 -11.16 4.63
CA ILE A 57 -1.67 -10.98 5.58
C ILE A 57 -1.20 -11.25 7.02
N HIS A 58 -0.47 -12.35 7.23
CA HIS A 58 0.07 -12.73 8.53
C HIS A 58 1.10 -11.71 9.06
N ILE A 59 2.04 -11.27 8.21
CA ILE A 59 3.05 -10.25 8.59
C ILE A 59 2.38 -8.94 9.02
N CYS A 60 1.28 -8.57 8.36
CA CYS A 60 0.50 -7.40 8.73
C CYS A 60 -0.27 -7.60 10.05
N GLY A 61 -0.40 -8.83 10.57
CA GLY A 61 -1.10 -9.17 11.80
C GLY A 61 -2.62 -9.26 11.60
N LEU A 62 -3.04 -9.67 10.41
CA LEU A 62 -4.43 -9.54 9.99
C LEU A 62 -5.22 -10.84 10.07
N ASP A 63 -4.61 -11.98 10.42
CA ASP A 63 -5.26 -13.30 10.32
C ASP A 63 -6.62 -13.39 11.02
N SER A 64 -6.75 -12.80 12.20
CA SER A 64 -7.98 -12.81 13.00
C SER A 64 -8.99 -11.75 12.57
N SER A 65 -8.52 -10.67 11.96
CA SER A 65 -9.38 -9.60 11.47
C SER A 65 -9.84 -9.86 10.03
N TRP A 66 -9.06 -10.57 9.21
CA TRP A 66 -9.17 -10.78 7.75
C TRP A 66 -10.48 -11.42 7.30
N ARG A 67 -11.52 -10.60 7.27
CA ARG A 67 -12.71 -10.73 6.44
C ARG A 67 -12.48 -10.04 5.10
N ALA A 68 -11.52 -10.50 4.31
CA ALA A 68 -11.74 -10.37 2.87
C ALA A 68 -12.94 -11.24 2.53
N THR A 69 -13.86 -10.75 1.71
CA THR A 69 -14.70 -11.67 0.96
C THR A 69 -13.77 -12.67 0.24
N ALA A 70 -14.16 -13.93 0.14
CA ALA A 70 -13.34 -14.93 -0.57
C ALA A 70 -12.93 -14.43 -1.98
N ASP A 71 -13.80 -13.61 -2.59
CA ASP A 71 -13.58 -12.89 -3.83
C ASP A 71 -12.36 -11.96 -3.80
N VAL A 72 -12.28 -11.06 -2.82
CA VAL A 72 -11.18 -10.12 -2.65
C VAL A 72 -9.83 -10.83 -2.55
N ARG A 73 -9.75 -11.86 -1.70
CA ARG A 73 -8.52 -12.64 -1.53
C ARG A 73 -8.14 -13.33 -2.84
N SER A 74 -9.11 -13.94 -3.51
CA SER A 74 -8.93 -14.58 -4.82
C SER A 74 -8.40 -13.60 -5.87
N ARG A 75 -8.85 -12.34 -5.89
CA ARG A 75 -8.34 -11.31 -6.82
C ARG A 75 -6.86 -11.01 -6.61
N PHE A 76 -6.39 -10.92 -5.36
CA PHE A 76 -4.96 -10.78 -5.10
C PHE A 76 -4.17 -12.01 -5.51
N GLU A 77 -4.64 -13.21 -5.17
CA GLU A 77 -3.93 -14.46 -5.49
C GLU A 77 -3.81 -14.68 -7.00
N THR A 78 -4.91 -14.46 -7.73
CA THR A 78 -4.93 -14.61 -9.20
C THR A 78 -4.18 -13.47 -9.90
N GLY A 79 -4.32 -12.24 -9.41
CA GLY A 79 -3.59 -11.07 -9.90
C GLY A 79 -2.09 -11.19 -9.70
N GLU A 80 -1.63 -11.67 -8.54
CA GLU A 80 -0.20 -11.90 -8.27
C GLU A 80 0.41 -12.91 -9.24
N LEU A 81 -0.29 -14.01 -9.50
CA LEU A 81 0.15 -15.00 -10.49
C LEU A 81 0.19 -14.41 -11.91
N ALA A 82 -0.85 -13.65 -12.29
CA ALA A 82 -0.93 -13.03 -13.61
C ALA A 82 0.19 -12.00 -13.82
N ALA A 83 0.43 -11.14 -12.83
CA ALA A 83 1.46 -10.11 -12.86
C ALA A 83 2.87 -10.68 -12.78
N ALA A 84 3.08 -11.82 -12.11
CA ALA A 84 4.35 -12.52 -12.08
C ALA A 84 4.74 -13.10 -13.46
N ARG A 85 3.74 -13.49 -14.28
CA ARG A 85 3.94 -14.11 -15.59
C ARG A 85 3.92 -13.09 -16.75
N ILE A 86 3.09 -12.06 -16.67
CA ILE A 86 2.82 -11.14 -17.78
C ILE A 86 3.04 -9.70 -17.29
N THR A 87 4.02 -9.00 -17.87
CA THR A 87 4.38 -7.64 -17.43
C THR A 87 3.28 -6.61 -17.69
N THR A 88 2.41 -6.81 -18.68
CA THR A 88 1.25 -5.94 -18.94
C THR A 88 0.12 -6.13 -17.93
N ARG A 89 0.23 -7.11 -17.03
CA ARG A 89 -0.69 -7.31 -15.90
C ARG A 89 -0.18 -6.68 -14.60
N LEU A 90 0.93 -5.94 -14.66
CA LEU A 90 1.37 -5.10 -13.54
C LEU A 90 0.40 -3.93 -13.38
N VAL A 91 0.13 -3.57 -12.14
CA VAL A 91 -0.65 -2.39 -11.77
C VAL A 91 0.15 -1.15 -12.11
N SER A 92 -0.41 -0.27 -12.95
CA SER A 92 0.29 0.94 -13.38
C SER A 92 0.34 2.01 -12.29
N ASP A 93 1.34 2.89 -12.38
CA ASP A 93 1.46 4.05 -11.48
C ASP A 93 0.23 4.98 -11.58
N ASP A 94 -0.39 5.07 -12.77
CA ASP A 94 -1.64 5.81 -13.03
C ASP A 94 -2.86 5.20 -12.31
N SER A 95 -2.96 3.87 -12.33
CA SER A 95 -4.00 3.13 -11.60
C SER A 95 -3.89 3.35 -10.09
N ILE A 96 -2.68 3.41 -9.55
CA ILE A 96 -2.42 3.69 -8.12
C ILE A 96 -2.79 5.15 -7.78
N ALA A 97 -2.40 6.11 -8.62
CA ALA A 97 -2.77 7.52 -8.44
C ALA A 97 -4.30 7.72 -8.46
N SER A 98 -4.98 7.05 -9.40
CA SER A 98 -6.44 7.10 -9.51
C SER A 98 -7.13 6.47 -8.29
N ALA A 99 -6.63 5.33 -7.79
CA ALA A 99 -7.14 4.70 -6.58
C ALA A 99 -6.97 5.59 -5.34
N PHE A 100 -5.83 6.30 -5.22
CA PHE A 100 -5.62 7.28 -4.16
C PHE A 100 -6.61 8.45 -4.26
N GLY A 101 -6.87 8.95 -5.47
CA GLY A 101 -7.86 9.99 -5.73
C GLY A 101 -9.27 9.57 -5.30
N LEU A 102 -9.70 8.35 -5.67
CA LEU A 102 -10.97 7.78 -5.24
C LEU A 102 -11.06 7.74 -3.71
N LEU A 103 -10.04 7.19 -3.04
CA LEU A 103 -10.03 7.10 -1.57
C LEU A 103 -10.14 8.48 -0.93
N SER A 104 -9.39 9.45 -1.42
CA SER A 104 -9.39 10.81 -0.88
C SER A 104 -10.77 11.49 -1.02
N GLN A 105 -11.48 11.22 -2.11
CA GLN A 105 -12.85 11.71 -2.33
C GLN A 105 -13.86 11.03 -1.41
N GLU A 106 -13.77 9.70 -1.27
CA GLU A 106 -14.66 8.90 -0.43
C GLU A 106 -14.56 9.28 1.05
N LEU A 107 -13.34 9.57 1.51
CA LEU A 107 -13.07 10.02 2.87
C LEU A 107 -13.41 11.48 3.10
N ARG A 108 -13.75 12.22 2.03
CA ARG A 108 -14.08 13.65 2.08
C ARG A 108 -12.96 14.48 2.70
N ILE A 109 -11.72 14.21 2.30
CA ILE A 109 -10.58 15.03 2.69
C ILE A 109 -10.84 16.47 2.19
N PRO A 110 -10.74 17.51 3.04
CA PRO A 110 -11.09 18.87 2.65
C PRO A 110 -10.23 19.43 1.51
N THR A 111 -8.97 19.00 1.42
CA THR A 111 -8.03 19.47 0.39
C THR A 111 -7.05 18.35 0.03
N PRO A 112 -7.50 17.30 -0.68
CA PRO A 112 -6.65 16.17 -0.97
C PRO A 112 -5.59 16.57 -2.00
N PRO A 113 -4.31 16.22 -1.79
CA PRO A 113 -3.30 16.45 -2.81
C PRO A 113 -3.63 15.68 -4.08
N GLN A 114 -3.39 16.34 -5.21
CA GLN A 114 -3.47 15.71 -6.52
C GLN A 114 -2.12 15.06 -6.82
N ILE A 115 -2.02 13.75 -6.66
CA ILE A 115 -0.82 13.00 -7.02
C ILE A 115 -0.92 12.51 -8.46
N THR A 116 0.17 12.58 -9.20
CA THR A 116 0.23 12.10 -10.59
C THR A 116 0.87 10.71 -10.68
N ALA A 117 0.73 10.04 -11.83
CA ALA A 117 1.47 8.81 -12.11
C ALA A 117 3.00 9.01 -12.00
N GLN A 118 3.50 10.20 -12.34
CA GLN A 118 4.91 10.54 -12.17
C GLN A 118 5.31 10.57 -10.70
N ASP A 119 4.50 11.18 -9.83
CA ASP A 119 4.79 11.24 -8.40
C ASP A 119 4.79 9.83 -7.77
N VAL A 120 3.84 8.98 -8.16
CA VAL A 120 3.81 7.56 -7.77
C VAL A 120 5.07 6.83 -8.24
N GLY A 121 5.48 7.02 -9.50
CA GLY A 121 6.69 6.43 -10.06
C GLY A 121 7.97 6.87 -9.35
N GLU A 122 8.09 8.17 -9.03
CA GLU A 122 9.21 8.71 -8.25
C GLU A 122 9.27 8.09 -6.85
N TYR A 123 8.12 7.92 -6.19
CA TYR A 123 8.05 7.31 -4.86
C TYR A 123 8.36 5.81 -4.88
N ARG A 124 7.79 5.08 -5.83
CA ARG A 124 8.11 3.67 -6.09
C ARG A 124 9.61 3.48 -6.32
N LEU A 125 10.22 4.34 -7.14
CA LEU A 125 11.65 4.29 -7.42
C LEU A 125 12.46 4.55 -6.14
N ALA A 126 12.11 5.56 -5.35
CA ALA A 126 12.78 5.83 -4.09
C ALA A 126 12.66 4.64 -3.10
N LEU A 127 11.47 4.03 -2.99
CA LEU A 127 11.25 2.86 -2.15
C LEU A 127 11.99 1.61 -2.65
N SER A 128 12.24 1.48 -3.96
CA SER A 128 12.98 0.34 -4.52
C SER A 128 14.44 0.27 -4.08
N TRP A 129 15.02 1.39 -3.63
CA TRP A 129 16.36 1.40 -2.99
C TRP A 129 16.38 0.73 -1.63
N VAL A 130 15.22 0.66 -0.98
CA VAL A 130 15.07 0.14 0.38
C VAL A 130 14.43 -1.24 0.36
N PHE A 131 13.43 -1.43 -0.49
CA PHE A 131 12.63 -2.65 -0.63
C PHE A 131 12.69 -3.13 -2.09
N PRO A 132 13.85 -3.62 -2.54
CA PRO A 132 14.11 -3.94 -3.95
C PRO A 132 13.31 -5.14 -4.46
N HIS A 133 12.83 -6.02 -3.58
CA HIS A 133 12.07 -7.20 -3.95
C HIS A 133 10.57 -6.91 -4.06
N LEU A 134 10.07 -6.03 -3.19
CA LEU A 134 8.69 -5.59 -3.14
C LEU A 134 8.38 -4.56 -4.23
N MET A 135 9.20 -3.50 -4.33
CA MET A 135 8.99 -2.38 -5.26
C MET A 135 9.69 -2.59 -6.60
N LYS A 136 10.12 -3.84 -6.86
CA LYS A 136 10.91 -4.26 -8.01
C LYS A 136 10.33 -3.67 -9.31
N SER A 137 10.99 -2.64 -9.84
CA SER A 137 11.44 -2.53 -11.23
C SER A 137 11.68 -1.07 -11.63
N ALA A 138 12.95 -0.66 -11.71
CA ALA A 138 13.32 0.57 -12.44
C ALA A 138 13.10 0.44 -13.96
N GLU A 139 12.87 -0.78 -14.47
CA GLU A 139 12.82 -1.10 -15.91
C GLU A 139 11.41 -1.47 -16.44
N LYS A 140 10.46 -1.77 -15.55
CA LYS A 140 9.09 -2.20 -15.88
C LYS A 140 8.13 -1.22 -15.22
N GLN A 141 7.23 -0.64 -16.01
CA GLN A 141 6.21 0.26 -15.50
C GLN A 141 5.19 -0.56 -14.70
N GLY A 142 5.09 -0.29 -13.40
CA GLY A 142 4.07 -0.86 -12.51
C GLY A 142 4.55 -1.86 -11.47
N LEU A 143 3.61 -2.34 -10.67
CA LEU A 143 3.81 -3.20 -9.51
C LEU A 143 2.93 -4.45 -9.56
N ARG A 144 3.37 -5.50 -8.87
CA ARG A 144 2.46 -6.62 -8.57
C ARG A 144 1.37 -6.16 -7.60
N PRO A 145 0.17 -6.75 -7.63
CA PRO A 145 -0.98 -6.34 -6.81
C PRO A 145 -0.69 -6.02 -5.34
N VAL A 146 -0.01 -6.91 -4.62
CA VAL A 146 0.34 -6.73 -3.20
C VAL A 146 1.24 -5.51 -3.03
N ALA A 147 2.26 -5.36 -3.87
CA ALA A 147 3.16 -4.20 -3.84
C ALA A 147 2.42 -2.89 -4.14
N ALA A 148 1.48 -2.91 -5.10
CA ALA A 148 0.63 -1.77 -5.40
C ALA A 148 -0.28 -1.40 -4.22
N GLY A 149 -0.84 -2.39 -3.52
CA GLY A 149 -1.59 -2.19 -2.28
C GLY A 149 -0.75 -1.57 -1.16
N VAL A 150 0.49 -2.05 -0.96
CA VAL A 150 1.43 -1.46 0.01
C VAL A 150 1.71 -0.01 -0.35
N LEU A 151 2.00 0.28 -1.63
CA LEU A 151 2.33 1.64 -2.07
C LEU A 151 1.13 2.59 -1.90
N LEU A 152 -0.06 2.15 -2.31
CA LEU A 152 -1.30 2.91 -2.12
C LEU A 152 -1.52 3.22 -0.64
N HIS A 153 -1.27 2.28 0.25
CA HIS A 153 -1.35 2.55 1.68
C HIS A 153 -0.34 3.59 2.15
N LEU A 154 0.92 3.47 1.76
CA LEU A 154 1.93 4.44 2.18
C LEU A 154 1.58 5.86 1.70
N LEU A 155 1.05 5.99 0.48
CA LEU A 155 0.54 7.25 -0.04
C LEU A 155 -0.60 7.79 0.82
N VAL A 156 -1.57 6.94 1.11
CA VAL A 156 -2.71 7.25 1.97
C VAL A 156 -2.29 7.68 3.38
N PHE A 157 -1.38 6.93 4.01
CA PHE A 157 -0.91 7.19 5.37
C PHE A 157 -0.13 8.49 5.46
N ASN A 158 0.66 8.79 4.42
CA ASN A 158 1.40 10.05 4.29
C ASN A 158 0.51 11.19 3.77
N GLY A 159 -0.80 10.99 3.63
CA GLY A 159 -1.74 11.98 3.11
C GLY A 159 -1.33 12.51 1.73
N GLY A 160 -0.80 11.65 0.87
CA GLY A 160 -0.29 11.97 -0.48
C GLY A 160 1.01 12.77 -0.51
N HIS A 161 1.64 13.01 0.63
CA HIS A 161 2.91 13.72 0.72
C HIS A 161 4.09 12.76 0.59
N PHE A 162 5.11 13.20 -0.15
CA PHE A 162 6.36 12.46 -0.30
C PHE A 162 7.36 12.97 0.72
N PRO A 163 7.93 12.10 1.57
CA PRO A 163 8.97 12.50 2.50
C PRO A 163 10.13 13.22 1.80
N GLY A 164 10.75 14.17 2.50
CA GLY A 164 11.86 14.95 1.98
C GLY A 164 12.99 14.04 1.48
N GLY A 165 13.40 14.21 0.22
CA GLY A 165 14.47 13.42 -0.40
C GLY A 165 14.01 12.32 -1.36
N VAL A 166 12.70 11.98 -1.43
CA VAL A 166 12.15 11.03 -2.42
C VAL A 166 12.56 11.41 -3.85
N LYS A 167 12.30 12.66 -4.26
CA LYS A 167 12.66 13.13 -5.61
C LYS A 167 14.18 13.14 -5.85
N THR A 168 14.97 13.41 -4.81
CA THR A 168 16.43 13.37 -4.87
C THR A 168 16.95 11.94 -5.04
N LEU A 169 16.37 10.97 -4.33
CA LEU A 169 16.72 9.56 -4.44
C LEU A 169 16.26 8.94 -5.76
N ALA A 170 15.06 9.30 -6.23
CA ALA A 170 14.55 8.89 -7.54
C ALA A 170 15.47 9.36 -8.68
N ARG A 171 15.92 10.62 -8.63
CA ARG A 171 16.82 11.21 -9.65
C ARG A 171 18.23 10.62 -9.69
N ARG A 172 18.69 9.99 -8.60
CA ARG A 172 20.06 9.45 -8.52
C ARG A 172 20.29 8.22 -9.40
N GLY A 173 19.22 7.51 -9.80
CA GLY A 173 19.27 6.37 -10.72
C GLY A 173 20.07 5.15 -10.19
N PRO A 174 19.84 3.94 -10.71
CA PRO A 174 20.34 2.68 -10.13
C PRO A 174 21.87 2.52 -10.05
N ASN A 175 22.65 3.44 -10.61
CA ASN A 175 24.12 3.32 -10.75
C ASN A 175 24.94 4.14 -9.74
N THR A 176 24.34 4.79 -8.73
CA THR A 176 25.13 5.50 -7.72
C THR A 176 25.47 4.59 -6.54
N SER A 177 26.75 4.25 -6.44
CA SER A 177 27.30 3.35 -5.43
C SER A 177 27.00 3.81 -4.00
N ARG A 178 26.47 2.89 -3.18
CA ARG A 178 26.37 2.96 -1.71
C ARG A 178 25.52 4.11 -1.15
N VAL A 179 24.20 3.99 -1.27
CA VAL A 179 23.33 4.51 -0.22
C VAL A 179 23.40 3.52 0.94
N GLN A 180 24.02 3.90 2.07
CA GLN A 180 23.93 3.12 3.30
C GLN A 180 22.45 3.11 3.75
N PRO A 181 21.81 1.94 3.86
CA PRO A 181 20.37 1.83 4.05
C PRO A 181 19.88 2.39 5.40
N ASP A 182 20.76 2.56 6.38
CA ASP A 182 20.38 2.84 7.76
C ASP A 182 19.95 4.29 8.04
N THR A 183 20.46 5.27 7.29
CA THR A 183 20.06 6.71 7.42
C THR A 183 19.00 7.15 6.41
N SER A 184 18.88 6.47 5.27
CA SER A 184 17.94 6.82 4.19
C SER A 184 16.56 6.19 4.36
N THR A 185 16.45 5.03 5.02
CA THR A 185 15.14 4.39 5.33
C THR A 185 14.26 5.25 6.22
N ALA A 186 14.84 5.88 7.24
CA ALA A 186 14.14 6.76 8.17
C ALA A 186 13.66 8.07 7.53
N GLN A 187 14.17 8.42 6.34
CA GLN A 187 13.75 9.61 5.58
C GLN A 187 12.64 9.30 4.56
N LEU A 188 12.38 8.03 4.24
CA LEU A 188 11.37 7.58 3.28
C LEU A 188 10.06 7.15 3.94
N LEU A 189 10.05 7.07 5.26
CA LEU A 189 8.87 6.93 6.09
C LEU A 189 8.72 8.24 6.90
N PRO A 190 7.49 8.74 7.13
CA PRO A 190 7.30 10.00 7.81
C PRO A 190 7.92 9.96 9.22
N ALA A 191 8.85 10.87 9.49
CA ALA A 191 9.51 11.00 10.80
C ALA A 191 8.61 11.68 11.85
N LYS A 192 7.61 12.45 11.40
CA LYS A 192 6.53 13.07 12.20
C LYS A 192 5.30 13.25 11.32
N ALA A 193 4.12 12.96 11.86
CA ALA A 193 2.88 13.18 11.14
C ALA A 193 2.63 14.66 10.86
N THR A 194 2.45 15.03 9.59
CA THR A 194 2.00 16.37 9.19
C THR A 194 0.51 16.57 9.53
N ALA A 195 0.03 17.82 9.55
CA ALA A 195 -1.39 18.11 9.84
C ALA A 195 -2.35 17.36 8.91
N ILE A 196 -1.99 17.21 7.64
CA ILE A 196 -2.78 16.49 6.65
C ILE A 196 -2.74 14.97 6.85
N GLU A 197 -1.64 14.40 7.34
CA GLU A 197 -1.60 12.99 7.74
C GLU A 197 -2.60 12.68 8.86
N PHE A 198 -2.70 13.57 9.86
CA PHE A 198 -3.72 13.47 10.90
C PHE A 198 -5.14 13.62 10.35
N GLU A 199 -5.37 14.50 9.37
CA GLU A 199 -6.67 14.64 8.72
C GLU A 199 -7.08 13.36 7.98
N TYR A 200 -6.17 12.75 7.21
CA TYR A 200 -6.41 11.47 6.56
C TYR A 200 -6.73 10.40 7.61
N GLN A 201 -5.90 10.24 8.64
CA GLN A 201 -6.12 9.24 9.70
C GLN A 201 -7.45 9.42 10.44
N ARG A 202 -7.85 10.66 10.71
CA ARG A 202 -9.14 10.98 11.33
C ARG A 202 -10.30 10.69 10.40
N ALA A 203 -10.22 11.14 9.15
CA ALA A 203 -11.26 10.91 8.14
C ALA A 203 -11.48 9.41 7.89
N TYR A 204 -10.41 8.62 7.83
CA TYR A 204 -10.48 7.16 7.79
C TYR A 204 -11.19 6.57 9.00
N SER A 205 -10.76 6.98 10.19
CA SER A 205 -11.34 6.48 11.44
C SER A 205 -12.84 6.77 11.53
N SER A 206 -13.29 7.93 11.04
CA SER A 206 -14.71 8.29 10.96
C SER A 206 -15.44 7.50 9.89
N TYR A 207 -14.89 7.40 8.68
CA TYR A 207 -15.52 6.72 7.55
C TYR A 207 -15.91 5.28 7.89
N PHE A 208 -15.00 4.49 8.48
CA PHE A 208 -15.29 3.09 8.80
C PHE A 208 -16.22 2.89 10.00
N ARG A 209 -16.31 3.87 10.91
CA ARG A 209 -17.28 3.81 12.02
C ARG A 209 -18.71 4.08 11.54
N GLU A 210 -18.84 4.90 10.49
CA GLU A 210 -20.13 5.39 10.01
C GLU A 210 -20.71 4.55 8.86
N ARG A 211 -19.95 3.59 8.33
CA ARG A 211 -20.34 2.77 7.17
C ARG A 211 -20.62 1.33 7.55
N SER A 212 -21.57 0.73 6.84
CA SER A 212 -21.89 -0.70 6.94
C SER A 212 -20.81 -1.56 6.26
N PRO A 213 -20.70 -2.85 6.61
CA PRO A 213 -19.76 -3.76 5.94
C PRO A 213 -19.95 -3.82 4.41
N ALA A 214 -21.19 -3.78 3.93
CA ALA A 214 -21.50 -3.82 2.51
C ALA A 214 -21.02 -2.57 1.74
N GLU A 215 -21.13 -1.38 2.34
CA GLU A 215 -20.58 -0.15 1.76
C GLU A 215 -19.05 -0.20 1.66
N ILE A 216 -18.41 -0.79 2.67
CA ILE A 216 -16.96 -0.95 2.72
C ILE A 216 -16.50 -1.97 1.67
N ASP A 217 -17.19 -3.10 1.53
CA ASP A 217 -16.94 -4.09 0.46
C ASP A 217 -17.09 -3.47 -0.93
N SER A 218 -18.11 -2.63 -1.12
CA SER A 218 -18.32 -1.90 -2.38
C SER A 218 -17.18 -0.94 -2.69
N LEU A 219 -16.69 -0.17 -1.70
CA LEU A 219 -15.51 0.68 -1.88
C LEU A 219 -14.28 -0.14 -2.25
N ILE A 220 -14.06 -1.27 -1.56
CA ILE A 220 -12.95 -2.18 -1.83
C ILE A 220 -12.99 -2.69 -3.28
N GLY A 221 -14.16 -3.15 -3.74
CA GLY A 221 -14.34 -3.59 -5.12
C GLY A 221 -13.95 -2.51 -6.11
N ARG A 222 -14.45 -1.28 -5.92
CA ARG A 222 -14.11 -0.13 -6.77
C ARG A 222 -12.61 0.16 -6.76
N VAL A 223 -11.95 0.17 -5.59
CA VAL A 223 -10.49 0.39 -5.50
C VAL A 223 -9.73 -0.67 -6.29
N LEU A 224 -10.10 -1.95 -6.17
CA LEU A 224 -9.48 -3.02 -6.95
C LEU A 224 -9.70 -2.86 -8.45
N ASP A 225 -10.88 -2.38 -8.86
CA ASP A 225 -11.17 -2.12 -10.27
C ASP A 225 -10.32 -0.96 -10.84
N PHE A 226 -9.99 0.04 -10.01
CA PHE A 226 -9.00 1.06 -10.36
C PHE A 226 -7.58 0.50 -10.48
N LEU A 227 -7.21 -0.46 -9.65
CA LEU A 227 -5.90 -1.11 -9.70
C LEU A 227 -5.76 -2.10 -10.89
N LYS A 228 -6.87 -2.50 -11.52
CA LYS A 228 -6.92 -3.25 -12.80
C LYS A 228 -6.14 -4.58 -12.78
N PHE A 229 -6.31 -5.38 -11.73
CA PHE A 229 -5.78 -6.74 -11.65
C PHE A 229 -6.83 -7.76 -11.19
#